data_AF-A0A7C8LD50-F1
#
_entry.id   AF-A0A7C8LD50-F1
#
_cell.length_a   1.000
_cell.length_b   1.000
_cell.length_c   1.000
_cell.angle_alpha   90.00
_cell.angle_beta   90.00
_cell.angle_gamma   90.00
#
_symmetry.space_group_name_H-M   'P 1'
#
loop_
_entity.id
_entity.type
_entity.pdbx_description
1 polymer ?
#
loop_
_entity_poly.entity_id
_entity_poly.type
_entity_poly.pdbx_seq_one_letter_code
_entity_poly.pdbx_strand_id
1 'polypeptide(L)' 'MKTIITENQFTCVGKIDEIISYLSDLQNQYKTIKEYIYEKQKFLRK' A
#
# COMPACT_ATOMS: atom_id res chain seq x y z
N MET A 1 2.54 -12.83 -11.13
CA MET A 1 2.96 -11.41 -11.14
C MET A 1 4.33 -11.24 -10.48
N LYS A 2 5.20 -10.38 -11.04
CA LYS A 2 6.51 -10.00 -10.49
C LYS A 2 6.50 -8.51 -10.16
N THR A 3 7.02 -8.15 -9.00
CA THR A 3 7.20 -6.76 -8.57
C THR A 3 8.68 -6.41 -8.49
N ILE A 4 9.02 -5.17 -8.83
CA ILE A 4 10.37 -4.61 -8.74
C ILE A 4 10.24 -3.23 -8.10
N ILE A 5 10.97 -3.02 -7.01
CA ILE A 5 11.11 -1.72 -6.35
C ILE A 5 12.56 -1.29 -6.57
N THR A 6 12.74 -0.20 -7.31
CA THR A 6 14.05 0.42 -7.53
C THR A 6 13.91 1.90 -7.28
N GLU A 7 14.74 2.44 -6.38
CA GLU A 7 14.63 3.83 -5.92
C GLU A 7 13.19 4.16 -5.47
N ASN A 8 12.57 5.18 -6.07
CA ASN A 8 11.18 5.60 -5.80
C ASN A 8 10.18 5.06 -6.84
N GLN A 9 10.57 4.05 -7.63
CA GLN A 9 9.73 3.47 -8.66
C GLN A 9 9.25 2.07 -8.26
N PHE A 10 7.94 1.88 -8.36
CA PHE A 10 7.28 0.60 -8.19
C PHE A 10 6.81 0.08 -9.57
N THR A 11 7.34 -1.07 -9.99
CA THR A 11 7.02 -1.68 -11.29
C THR A 11 6.40 -3.06 -11.11
N CYS A 12 5.26 -3.29 -11.76
CA CYS A 12 4.55 -4.58 -11.79
C CYS A 12 4.58 -5.18 -13.19
N VAL A 13 4.93 -6.46 -13.29
CA VAL A 13 4.89 -7.22 -14.55
C VAL A 13 4.10 -8.51 -14.35
N GLY A 14 3.03 -8.70 -15.11
CA GLY A 14 2.15 -9.85 -14.97
C GLY A 14 0.86 -9.70 -15.77
N LYS A 15 -0.09 -10.60 -15.57
CA LYS A 15 -1.44 -10.47 -16.15
C LYS A 15 -2.17 -9.28 -15.51
N ILE A 16 -3.02 -8.61 -16.28
CA ILE A 16 -3.76 -7.42 -15.84
C ILE A 16 -4.57 -7.71 -14.56
N ASP A 17 -5.31 -8.83 -14.52
CA ASP A 17 -6.14 -9.17 -13.37
C ASP A 17 -5.32 -9.36 -12.09
N GLU A 18 -4.16 -10.04 -12.19
CA GLU A 18 -3.23 -10.20 -11.06
C GLU A 18 -2.67 -8.87 -10.57
N ILE A 19 -2.38 -7.95 -11.50
CA ILE A 19 -1.88 -6.60 -11.18
C ILE A 19 -2.97 -5.81 -10.45
N ILE A 20 -4.20 -5.84 -10.95
CA ILE A 20 -5.33 -5.13 -10.33
C ILE A 20 -5.57 -5.64 -8.91
N SER A 21 -5.67 -6.96 -8.72
CA SER A 21 -5.88 -7.56 -7.40
C SER A 21 -4.79 -7.15 -6.41
N TYR A 22 -3.52 -7.25 -6.82
CA TYR A 22 -2.40 -6.87 -5.96
C TYR A 22 -2.42 -5.37 -5.58
N LEU A 23 -2.70 -4.48 -6.53
CA LEU A 23 -2.78 -3.05 -6.27
C LEU A 23 -3.94 -2.71 -5.33
N SER A 24 -5.08 -3.39 -5.46
CA SER A 24 -6.21 -3.24 -4.53
C SER A 24 -5.86 -3.67 -3.11
N ASP A 25 -5.16 -4.79 -2.94
CA ASP A 25 -4.71 -5.24 -1.62
C ASP A 25 -3.71 -4.26 -0.99
N LEU A 26 -2.77 -3.75 -1.78
CA LEU A 26 -1.80 -2.76 -1.32
C LEU A 26 -2.48 -1.45 -0.89
N GLN A 27 -3.49 -0.99 -1.63
CA GLN A 27 -4.31 0.17 -1.24
C GLN A 27 -5.02 -0.06 0.10
N ASN A 28 -5.58 -1.26 0.31
CA ASN A 28 -6.26 -1.60 1.57
C ASN A 28 -5.28 -1.59 2.74
N GLN A 29 -4.10 -2.18 2.59
CA GLN A 29 -3.05 -2.14 3.61
C GLN A 29 -2.63 -0.70 3.95
N TYR A 30 -2.43 0.14 2.93
CA TYR A 30 -2.08 1.53 3.13
C TYR A 30 -3.17 2.30 3.91
N LYS A 31 -4.44 2.04 3.60
CA LYS A 31 -5.58 2.62 4.34
C LYS A 31 -5.53 2.23 5.83
N THR A 32 -5.34 0.95 6.14
CA THR A 32 -5.24 0.48 7.52
C THR A 32 -4.07 1.12 8.27
N ILE A 33 -2.89 1.20 7.66
CA ILE A 33 -1.72 1.84 8.27
C ILE A 33 -1.98 3.32 8.52
N LYS A 34 -2.59 4.02 7.55
CA LYS A 34 -2.95 5.43 7.67
C LYS A 34 -3.93 5.67 8.83
N GLU A 35 -4.95 4.83 8.97
CA GLU A 35 -5.91 4.89 10.08
C GLU A 35 -5.22 4.65 11.43
N TYR A 36 -4.34 3.65 11.51
CA TYR A 36 -3.55 3.39 12.73
C TYR A 36 -2.67 4.57 13.13
N ILE A 37 -1.93 5.17 12.19
CA ILE A 37 -1.08 6.34 12.45
C ILE A 37 -1.93 7.51 12.93
N TYR A 38 -3.08 7.75 12.29
CA TYR A 38 -4.00 8.82 12.67
C TYR A 38 -4.49 8.67 14.11
N GLU A 39 -4.94 7.46 14.50
CA GLU A 39 -5.36 7.19 15.86
C GLU A 39 -4.21 7.39 16.86
N LYS A 40 -3.00 6.92 16.56
CA LYS A 40 -1.83 7.16 17.43
C LYS A 40 -1.50 8.64 17.60
N GLN A 41 -1.56 9.43 16.53
CA GLN A 41 -1.34 10.88 16.60
C GLN A 41 -2.40 11.59 17.44
N LYS A 42 -3.66 11.13 17.41
CA LYS A 42 -4.74 11.67 18.24
C LYS A 42 -4.47 11.51 19.73
N PHE A 43 -3.89 10.38 20.16
CA PHE A 43 -3.47 10.18 21.55
C PHE A 43 -2.29 11.06 21.95
N LEU A 44 -1.32 11.28 21.05
CA LEU A 44 -0.12 12.09 21.32
C LEU A 44 -0.38 13.60 21.35
N ARG A 45 -1.53 14.07 20.83
CA ARG A 45 -1.94 15.48 20.85
C ARG A 45 -2.76 15.88 22.08
N LYS A 46 -2.95 14.97 23.04
CA LYS A 46 -3.54 15.24 24.36
C LYS A 46 -2.44 15.36 25.40
#